data_AF-A0A7C1J4E7-F1
#
_entry.id   AF-A0A7C1J4E7-F1
#
_cell.length_a   1.000
_cell.length_b   1.000
_cell.length_c   1.000
_cell.angle_alpha   90.00
_cell.angle_beta   90.00
_cell.angle_gamma   90.00
#
_symmetry.space_group_name_H-M   'P 1'
#
loop_
_entity.id
_entity.type
_entity.pdbx_description
1 polymer ?
#
loop_
_entity_poly.entity_id
_entity_poly.type
_entity_poly.pdbx_seq_one_letter_code
_entity_poly.pdbx_strand_id
1 'polypeptide(L)' 'MILLILPCAYRVFVGPTPADRLQAIDALTALLIGIIVLLALIQGTSFVIDVALALAAFSFVGTLAIARYLSEGRVF' A
#
# COMPACT_ATOMS: atom_id res chain seq x y z
N MET A 1 8.05 3.59 -11.45
CA MET A 1 7.23 2.91 -10.43
C MET A 1 7.56 1.43 -10.32
N ILE A 2 7.59 0.68 -11.43
CA ILE A 2 7.86 -0.77 -11.42
C ILE A 2 9.22 -1.13 -10.78
N LEU A 3 10.28 -0.37 -11.07
CA LEU A 3 11.60 -0.57 -10.44
C LEU A 3 11.59 -0.43 -8.91
N LEU A 4 10.72 0.42 -8.35
CA LEU A 4 10.63 0.66 -6.91
C LEU A 4 9.92 -0.49 -6.17
N ILE A 5 9.19 -1.35 -6.90
CA ILE A 5 8.52 -2.51 -6.31
C ILE A 5 9.56 -3.52 -5.78
N LEU A 6 10.69 -3.70 -6.46
CA LEU A 6 11.73 -4.66 -6.08
C LEU A 6 12.28 -4.45 -4.66
N PRO A 7 12.80 -3.27 -4.28
CA PRO A 7 13.31 -3.04 -2.93
C PRO A 7 12.19 -3.05 -1.87
N CYS A 8 10.99 -2.56 -2.20
CA CYS A 8 9.85 -2.61 -1.28
C CYS A 8 9.42 -4.05 -1.01
N ALA A 9 9.27 -4.87 -2.06
CA ALA A 9 8.95 -6.30 -1.92
C ALA A 9 10.02 -7.04 -1.11
N TYR A 10 11.30 -6.76 -1.35
CA TYR A 10 12.39 -7.31 -0.54
C TYR A 10 12.24 -6.96 0.95
N ARG A 11 11.93 -5.70 1.28
CA ARG A 11 11.71 -5.23 2.66
C ARG A 11 10.47 -5.86 3.32
N VAL A 12 9.43 -6.21 2.56
CA VAL A 12 8.26 -6.93 3.12
C VAL A 12 8.66 -8.29 3.69
N PHE A 13 9.53 -9.03 2.99
CA PHE A 13 9.95 -10.37 3.44
C PHE A 13 11.08 -10.33 4.47
N VAL A 14 12.08 -9.48 4.26
CA VAL A 14 13.33 -9.47 5.06
C VAL A 14 13.31 -8.41 6.17
N GLY A 15 12.25 -7.60 6.26
CA GLY A 15 12.14 -6.55 7.28
C GLY A 15 12.38 -7.10 8.70
N PRO A 16 13.27 -6.46 9.50
CA PRO A 16 13.66 -6.98 10.81
C PRO A 16 12.54 -6.82 11.85
N THR A 17 11.74 -5.75 11.75
CA THR A 17 10.61 -5.52 12.63
C THR A 17 9.27 -5.69 11.91
N PRO A 18 8.19 -6.06 12.61
CA PRO A 18 6.84 -6.05 12.04
C PRO A 18 6.43 -4.67 11.49
N ALA A 19 6.90 -3.59 12.13
CA ALA A 19 6.67 -2.22 11.67
C ALA A 19 7.36 -1.93 10.33
N ASP A 20 8.61 -2.39 10.14
CA ASP A 20 9.31 -2.24 8.85
C ASP A 20 8.58 -2.95 7.71
N ARG A 21 8.05 -4.15 7.98
CA ARG A 21 7.27 -4.92 7.01
C ARG A 21 5.95 -4.22 6.68
N LEU A 22 5.27 -3.68 7.70
CA LEU A 22 4.04 -2.91 7.52
C LEU A 22 4.28 -1.67 6.64
N GLN A 23 5.32 -0.90 6.92
CA GLN A 23 5.68 0.26 6.11
C GLN A 23 6.04 -0.12 4.67
N ALA A 24 6.72 -1.26 4.47
CA ALA A 24 7.04 -1.75 3.14
C ALA A 24 5.79 -2.18 2.36
N ILE A 25 4.80 -2.79 3.02
CA ILE A 25 3.49 -3.11 2.44
C ILE A 25 2.78 -1.82 2.01
N ASP A 26 2.69 -0.84 2.90
CA ASP A 26 2.02 0.44 2.62
C ASP A 26 2.64 1.17 1.41
N ALA A 27 3.98 1.16 1.32
CA ALA A 27 4.69 1.69 0.17
C ALA A 27 4.39 0.93 -1.14
N LEU A 28 4.23 -0.40 -1.10
CA LEU A 28 3.82 -1.18 -2.27
C LEU A 28 2.40 -0.83 -2.72
N THR A 29 1.45 -0.68 -1.79
CA THR A 29 0.08 -0.28 -2.13
C THR A 29 0.06 1.10 -2.74
N ALA A 30 0.81 2.06 -2.21
CA ALA A 30 0.95 3.40 -2.80
C ALA A 30 1.54 3.36 -4.22
N LEU A 31 2.55 2.52 -4.45
CA LEU A 31 3.11 2.31 -5.80
C LEU A 31 2.09 1.70 -6.76
N LEU A 32 1.29 0.74 -6.29
CA LEU A 32 0.21 0.13 -7.09
C LEU A 32 -0.86 1.15 -7.46
N ILE A 33 -1.30 1.97 -6.51
CA ILE A 33 -2.28 3.05 -6.73
C ILE A 33 -1.78 4.03 -7.78
N GLY A 34 -0.52 4.47 -7.71
CA GLY A 34 0.02 5.36 -8.73
C GLY A 34 0.14 4.71 -10.11
N ILE A 35 0.41 3.40 -10.20
CA ILE A 35 0.35 2.67 -11.49
C ILE A 35 -1.07 2.68 -12.05
N ILE A 36 -2.08 2.44 -11.20
CA ILE A 36 -3.49 2.48 -11.61
C ILE A 36 -3.88 3.87 -12.13
N VAL A 37 -3.48 4.93 -11.43
CA VAL A 37 -3.76 6.31 -11.85
C VAL A 37 -3.06 6.64 -13.17
N LEU A 38 -1.79 6.24 -13.36
CA LEU A 38 -1.10 6.41 -14.64
C LEU A 38 -1.78 5.64 -15.78
N LEU A 39 -2.25 4.43 -15.53
CA LEU A 39 -3.02 3.65 -16.51
C LEU A 39 -4.34 4.33 -16.87
N ALA A 40 -5.02 4.96 -15.90
CA ALA A 40 -6.24 5.74 -16.15
C ALA A 40 -5.96 6.94 -17.07
N LEU A 41 -4.83 7.62 -16.88
CA LEU A 41 -4.41 8.73 -17.75
C LEU A 41 -4.10 8.26 -19.17
N ILE A 42 -3.44 7.12 -19.33
CA ILE A 42 -3.10 6.57 -20.65
C ILE A 42 -4.37 6.11 -21.41
N GLN A 43 -5.32 5.49 -20.72
CA GLN A 43 -6.55 4.98 -21.33
C GLN A 43 -7.62 6.06 -21.50
N GLY A 44 -7.49 7.22 -20.85
CA GLY A 44 -8.48 8.29 -20.86
C GLY A 44 -9.77 7.94 -20.12
N THR A 45 -9.76 6.91 -19.27
CA THR A 45 -10.94 6.41 -18.55
C THR A 45 -10.83 6.73 -17.06
N SER A 46 -11.77 7.52 -16.52
CA SER A 46 -11.80 7.90 -15.10
C SER A 46 -12.27 6.78 -14.17
N PHE A 47 -12.96 5.75 -14.68
CA PHE A 47 -13.51 4.66 -13.86
C PHE A 47 -12.43 3.95 -13.00
N VAL A 48 -11.21 3.83 -13.51
CA VAL A 48 -10.12 3.17 -12.79
C VAL A 48 -9.58 4.02 -11.62
N ILE A 49 -9.89 5.33 -11.60
CA ILE A 49 -9.54 6.24 -10.49
C ILE A 49 -10.37 5.92 -9.25
N ASP A 50 -11.66 5.58 -9.40
CA ASP A 50 -12.53 5.21 -8.28
C ASP A 50 -11.99 3.97 -7.55
N VAL A 51 -11.50 2.99 -8.33
CA VAL A 51 -10.85 1.79 -7.80
C VAL A 51 -9.56 2.15 -7.05
N ALA A 52 -8.76 3.08 -7.58
CA ALA A 52 -7.53 3.53 -6.94
C ALA A 52 -7.81 4.23 -5.59
N LEU A 53 -8.87 5.05 -5.54
CA LEU A 53 -9.35 5.73 -4.34
C LEU A 53 -9.85 4.74 -3.28
N ALA A 54 -10.64 3.75 -3.68
CA ALA A 54 -11.09 2.69 -2.78
C ALA A 54 -9.88 1.93 -2.20
N LEU A 55 -8.94 1.51 -3.05
CA LEU A 55 -7.70 0.83 -2.62
C LEU A 55 -6.89 1.68 -1.65
N ALA A 56 -6.76 2.99 -1.88
CA ALA A 56 -6.07 3.91 -0.98
C ALA A 56 -6.71 3.93 0.41
N ALA A 57 -8.05 4.06 0.46
CA ALA A 57 -8.79 4.06 1.72
C ALA A 57 -8.65 2.73 2.47
N PHE A 58 -8.81 1.59 1.77
CA PHE A 58 -8.65 0.27 2.38
C PHE A 58 -7.23 0.02 2.89
N SER A 59 -6.20 0.40 2.11
CA SER A 59 -4.80 0.29 2.55
C SER A 59 -4.57 1.09 3.82
N PHE A 60 -5.04 2.33 3.87
CA PHE A 60 -4.90 3.19 5.04
C PHE A 60 -5.56 2.59 6.30
N VAL A 61 -6.80 2.13 6.18
CA VAL A 61 -7.52 1.48 7.30
C VAL A 61 -6.78 0.21 7.76
N GLY A 62 -6.32 -0.63 6.82
CA GLY A 62 -5.55 -1.83 7.14
C GLY A 62 -4.23 -1.51 7.87
N THR A 63 -3.50 -0.51 7.39
CA THR A 63 -2.26 -0.04 8.01
C THR A 63 -2.52 0.46 9.44
N LEU A 64 -3.59 1.23 9.66
CA LEU A 64 -3.96 1.73 10.98
C LEU A 64 -4.34 0.60 11.95
N ALA A 65 -5.11 -0.38 11.48
CA ALA A 65 -5.50 -1.54 12.28
C ALA A 65 -4.29 -2.36 12.72
N ILE A 66 -3.34 -2.62 11.82
CA ILE A 66 -2.11 -3.34 12.14
C ILE A 66 -1.21 -2.50 13.06
N ALA A 67 -1.08 -1.19 12.81
CA ALA A 67 -0.30 -0.30 13.66
C ALA A 67 -0.83 -0.27 15.10
N ARG A 68 -2.15 -0.18 15.29
CA ARG A 68 -2.77 -0.28 16.62
C ARG A 68 -2.52 -1.62 17.27
N TYR A 69 -2.67 -2.71 16.51
CA TYR A 69 -2.40 -4.05 17.02
C TYR A 69 -0.95 -4.21 17.51
N LEU A 70 0.02 -3.69 16.76
CA LEU A 70 1.43 -3.68 17.16
C LEU A 70 1.68 -2.84 18.42
N SER A 71 0.98 -1.71 18.57
CA SER A 71 1.19 -0.77 19.69
C SER A 71 0.50 -1.21 20.97
N GLU A 72 -0.73 -1.72 20.89
CA GLU A 72 -1.62 -1.92 22.04
C GLU A 72 -1.95 -3.40 22.29
N GLY A 73 -1.53 -4.30 21.39
CA GLY A 73 -1.86 -5.73 21.45
C GLY A 73 -3.34 -6.05 21.19
N ARG A 74 -4.15 -5.05 20.83
CA ARG A 74 -5.59 -5.18 20.57
C ARG A 74 -5.98 -4.37 19.34
N VAL A 75 -6.95 -4.89 18.58
CA VAL A 75 -7.50 -4.24 17.39
C VAL A 75 -8.67 -3.31 17.74
N PHE A 76 -9.28 -3.49 18.93
CA PHE A 76 -10.41 -2.74 19.48
C PHE A 76 -10.28 -2.54 21.00
#